data_AF-A0AAD6XS96-F1
#
_entry.id   AF-A0AAD6XS96-F1
#
_cell.length_a   1.000
_cell.length_b   1.000
_cell.length_c   1.000
_cell.angle_alpha   90.00
_cell.angle_beta   90.00
_cell.angle_gamma   90.00
#
_symmetry.space_group_name_H-M   'P 1'
#
loop_
_entity.id
_entity.type
_entity.pdbx_description
1 polymer ?
#
loop_
_entity_poly.entity_id
_entity_poly.type
_entity_poly.pdbx_seq_one_letter_code
_entity_poly.pdbx_strand_id
1 'polypeptide(L)'
;MPSQSTLSTEEKNKVKAAIPTSSNKILYAALARIYYAHPQPDEWSYAGLQGALAFIKDNTKGIHAFRLVDLTGTRGVIWEYELYDGLEYFPDRAFFHSFAADECMVGFVFADEREARTLWKKVIAKKDSKSSKPASEKKKKSSKGGKIDKSMISGPASGSFVHVAHMGYDEDQGFTSKGVDPSWTAFLGQLENSGIDKKIIAQEIDFIKDFVRKHPQQAPQKEPKKPKPPPPPSR
;
A
#
# COMPACT_ATOMS: atom_id res chain seq x y z
N MET A 1 -22.31 12.23 -8.13
CA MET A 1 -23.11 11.22 -8.85
C MET A 1 -22.46 9.86 -8.64
N PRO A 2 -23.22 8.78 -8.35
CA PRO A 2 -22.63 7.45 -8.19
C PRO A 2 -21.90 7.06 -9.47
N SER A 3 -20.69 6.52 -9.32
CA SER A 3 -19.84 6.05 -10.41
C SER A 3 -20.49 4.83 -11.07
N GLN A 4 -21.26 5.07 -12.13
CA GLN A 4 -21.83 4.03 -12.96
C GLN A 4 -20.71 3.36 -13.75
N SER A 5 -20.60 2.05 -13.63
CA SER A 5 -19.66 1.25 -14.43
C SER A 5 -20.10 1.24 -15.88
N THR A 6 -19.14 1.25 -16.81
CA THR A 6 -19.42 1.25 -18.25
C THR A 6 -20.02 -0.07 -18.74
N LEU A 7 -19.77 -1.16 -18.01
CA LEU A 7 -20.32 -2.48 -18.32
C LEU A 7 -21.77 -2.59 -17.85
N SER A 8 -22.66 -2.94 -18.79
CA SER A 8 -24.04 -3.34 -18.53
C SER A 8 -24.12 -4.64 -17.72
N THR A 9 -25.31 -4.94 -17.21
CA THR A 9 -25.56 -6.19 -16.47
C THR A 9 -25.32 -7.42 -17.35
N GLU A 10 -25.69 -7.36 -18.62
CA GLU A 10 -25.48 -8.45 -19.57
C GLU A 10 -23.98 -8.68 -19.86
N GLU A 11 -23.22 -7.61 -20.10
CA GLU A 11 -21.78 -7.70 -20.31
C GLU A 11 -21.05 -8.23 -19.07
N LYS A 12 -21.48 -7.81 -17.86
CA LYS A 12 -20.96 -8.38 -16.60
C LYS A 12 -21.24 -9.88 -16.50
N ASN A 13 -22.39 -10.35 -16.97
CA ASN A 13 -22.71 -11.78 -17.00
C ASN A 13 -21.83 -12.52 -18.01
N LYS A 14 -21.57 -11.95 -19.20
CA LYS A 14 -20.62 -12.51 -20.17
C LYS A 14 -19.21 -12.64 -19.58
N VAL A 15 -18.72 -11.61 -18.89
CA VAL A 15 -17.41 -11.64 -18.20
C VAL A 15 -17.36 -12.76 -17.16
N LYS A 16 -18.39 -12.90 -16.32
CA LYS A 16 -18.46 -13.96 -15.30
C LYS A 16 -18.57 -15.37 -15.90
N ALA A 17 -19.23 -15.51 -17.04
CA ALA A 17 -19.32 -16.78 -17.75
C ALA A 17 -17.96 -17.16 -18.38
N ALA A 18 -17.24 -16.19 -18.96
CA ALA A 18 -15.93 -16.40 -19.57
C ALA A 18 -14.80 -16.60 -18.55
N ILE A 19 -14.94 -16.06 -17.33
CA ILE A 19 -13.93 -16.16 -16.26
C ILE A 19 -14.56 -16.87 -15.06
N PRO A 20 -14.41 -18.20 -14.95
CA PRO A 20 -15.01 -18.98 -13.87
C PRO A 20 -14.57 -18.51 -12.49
N THR A 21 -15.53 -18.16 -11.64
CA THR A 21 -15.28 -17.63 -10.29
C THR A 21 -14.87 -18.70 -9.27
N SER A 22 -14.98 -19.98 -9.64
CA SER A 22 -14.51 -21.11 -8.84
C SER A 22 -12.99 -21.12 -8.69
N SER A 23 -12.26 -20.78 -9.75
CA SER A 23 -10.80 -20.70 -9.77
C SER A 23 -10.27 -19.28 -9.78
N ASN A 24 -11.07 -18.28 -10.18
CA ASN A 24 -10.62 -16.90 -10.32
C ASN A 24 -11.41 -15.92 -9.46
N LYS A 25 -10.74 -14.91 -8.94
CA LYS A 25 -11.36 -13.74 -8.33
C LYS A 25 -11.22 -12.54 -9.26
N ILE A 26 -12.33 -12.09 -9.84
CA ILE A 26 -12.37 -10.83 -10.60
C ILE A 26 -12.23 -9.66 -9.62
N LEU A 27 -11.14 -8.90 -9.73
CA LEU A 27 -10.86 -7.74 -8.88
C LEU A 27 -11.50 -6.47 -9.44
N TYR A 28 -11.51 -6.35 -10.77
CA TYR A 28 -12.15 -5.27 -11.50
C TYR A 28 -12.31 -5.63 -12.97
N ALA A 29 -13.30 -5.04 -13.64
CA ALA A 29 -13.48 -5.16 -15.08
C ALA A 29 -14.01 -3.84 -15.64
N ALA A 30 -13.52 -3.45 -16.82
CA ALA A 30 -13.91 -2.22 -17.52
C ALA A 30 -13.81 -2.41 -19.04
N LEU A 31 -14.51 -1.58 -19.82
CA LEU A 31 -14.36 -1.58 -21.28
C LEU A 31 -13.00 -1.03 -21.69
N ALA A 32 -12.26 -1.79 -22.50
CA ALA A 32 -10.97 -1.35 -23.02
C ALA A 32 -10.64 -1.95 -24.40
N ARG A 33 -9.64 -1.33 -25.03
CA ARG A 33 -8.98 -1.76 -26.27
C ARG A 33 -7.49 -1.97 -26.02
N ILE A 34 -6.90 -2.94 -26.71
CA ILE A 34 -5.47 -3.25 -26.60
C ILE A 34 -4.71 -2.70 -27.80
N TYR A 35 -3.57 -2.09 -27.52
CA TYR A 35 -2.60 -1.59 -28.49
C TYR A 35 -1.24 -2.23 -28.21
N TYR A 36 -0.43 -2.38 -29.25
CA TYR A 36 0.95 -2.82 -29.16
C TYR A 36 1.88 -1.80 -29.79
N ALA A 37 3.06 -1.62 -29.22
CA ALA A 37 4.16 -0.91 -29.87
C ALA A 37 4.97 -1.90 -30.73
N HIS A 38 4.32 -2.49 -31.74
CA HIS A 38 4.89 -3.46 -32.67
C HIS A 38 4.19 -3.33 -34.04
N PRO A 39 4.92 -3.45 -35.17
CA PRO A 39 6.35 -3.73 -35.30
C PRO A 39 7.29 -2.56 -35.01
N GLN A 40 6.78 -1.33 -34.96
CA GLN A 40 7.55 -0.13 -34.65
C GLN A 40 7.45 0.20 -33.14
N PRO A 41 8.56 0.15 -32.37
CA PRO A 41 8.53 0.37 -30.92
C PRO A 41 8.14 1.80 -30.51
N ASP A 42 8.25 2.76 -31.43
CA ASP A 42 7.94 4.17 -31.25
C ASP A 42 6.50 4.54 -31.65
N GLU A 43 5.72 3.59 -32.17
CA GLU A 43 4.35 3.81 -32.61
C GLU A 43 3.37 2.80 -32.01
N TRP A 44 2.22 3.30 -31.53
CA TRP A 44 1.15 2.46 -31.01
C TRP A 44 0.19 2.01 -32.12
N SER A 45 0.12 0.71 -32.35
CA SER A 45 -0.81 0.09 -33.30
C SER A 45 -1.97 -0.61 -32.59
N TYR A 46 -3.19 -0.43 -33.09
CA TYR A 46 -4.36 -1.11 -32.55
C TYR A 46 -4.28 -2.61 -32.83
N ALA A 47 -4.38 -3.45 -31.79
CA ALA A 47 -4.26 -4.89 -31.91
C ALA A 47 -5.49 -5.58 -32.54
N GLY A 48 -6.58 -4.84 -32.82
CA GLY A 48 -7.86 -5.43 -33.22
C GLY A 48 -8.63 -6.09 -32.05
N LEU A 49 -8.14 -5.93 -30.82
CA LEU A 49 -8.69 -6.55 -29.62
C LEU A 49 -9.45 -5.51 -28.78
N GLN A 50 -10.74 -5.74 -28.55
CA GLN A 50 -11.57 -4.90 -27.69
C GLN A 50 -12.59 -5.74 -26.92
N GLY A 51 -13.00 -5.26 -25.75
CA GLY A 51 -13.97 -5.93 -24.91
C GLY A 51 -13.88 -5.50 -23.45
N ALA A 52 -14.26 -6.39 -22.54
CA ALA A 52 -14.11 -6.17 -21.10
C ALA A 52 -12.72 -6.64 -20.66
N LEU A 53 -11.87 -5.71 -20.26
CA LEU A 53 -10.59 -6.00 -19.64
C LEU A 53 -10.81 -6.24 -18.14
N ALA A 54 -10.63 -7.47 -17.72
CA ALA A 54 -10.71 -7.91 -16.34
C ALA A 54 -9.32 -8.05 -15.74
N PHE A 55 -9.11 -7.39 -14.59
CA PHE A 55 -8.00 -7.69 -13.70
C PHE A 55 -8.44 -8.77 -12.72
N ILE A 56 -7.76 -9.91 -12.74
CA ILE A 56 -8.13 -11.09 -11.97
C ILE A 56 -7.00 -11.56 -11.07
N LYS A 57 -7.36 -12.33 -10.04
CA LYS A 57 -6.44 -13.17 -9.29
C LYS A 57 -6.85 -14.63 -9.49
N ASP A 58 -5.96 -15.43 -10.03
CA ASP A 58 -6.10 -16.88 -10.02
C ASP A 58 -5.89 -17.37 -8.57
N ASN A 59 -6.90 -18.02 -7.99
CA ASN A 59 -6.85 -18.53 -6.63
C ASN A 59 -6.07 -19.84 -6.53
N THR A 60 -5.91 -20.57 -7.64
CA THR A 60 -5.16 -21.83 -7.69
C THR A 60 -3.65 -21.57 -7.72
N LYS A 61 -3.21 -20.63 -8.56
CA LYS A 61 -1.80 -20.24 -8.69
C LYS A 61 -1.39 -19.11 -7.75
N GLY A 62 -2.36 -18.30 -7.29
CA GLY A 62 -2.10 -17.08 -6.54
C GLY A 62 -1.57 -15.92 -7.39
N ILE A 63 -1.53 -16.09 -8.71
CA ILE A 63 -0.99 -15.15 -9.71
C ILE A 63 -2.10 -14.19 -10.15
N HIS A 64 -1.73 -12.96 -10.50
CA HIS A 64 -2.67 -12.01 -11.09
C HIS A 64 -2.54 -12.04 -12.60
N ALA A 65 -3.65 -11.80 -13.30
CA ALA A 65 -3.63 -11.73 -14.75
C ALA A 65 -4.58 -10.63 -15.24
N PHE A 66 -4.26 -10.08 -16.40
CA PHE A 66 -5.22 -9.36 -17.21
C PHE A 66 -5.87 -10.33 -18.20
N ARG A 67 -7.18 -10.25 -18.35
CA ARG A 67 -7.94 -11.03 -19.36
C ARG A 67 -8.90 -10.12 -20.09
N LEU A 68 -8.89 -10.13 -21.41
CA LEU A 68 -9.86 -9.42 -22.23
C LEU A 68 -10.96 -10.39 -22.68
N VAL A 69 -12.20 -10.09 -22.34
CA VAL A 69 -13.37 -10.88 -22.75
C VAL A 69 -14.06 -10.20 -23.92
N ASP A 70 -14.32 -10.96 -24.98
CA ASP A 70 -15.12 -10.52 -26.13
C ASP A 70 -16.57 -10.29 -25.71
N LEU A 71 -17.04 -9.05 -25.86
CA LEU A 71 -18.42 -8.67 -25.54
C LEU A 71 -19.33 -8.68 -26.78
N THR A 72 -18.74 -8.51 -27.95
CA THR A 72 -19.43 -8.47 -29.25
C THR A 72 -19.76 -9.87 -29.76
N GLY A 73 -18.85 -10.82 -29.58
CA GLY A 73 -19.01 -12.21 -29.99
C GLY A 73 -19.28 -13.17 -28.83
N THR A 74 -18.94 -14.43 -29.07
CA THR A 74 -19.07 -15.55 -28.11
C THR A 74 -17.73 -16.22 -27.79
N ARG A 75 -16.61 -15.61 -28.21
CA ARG A 75 -15.26 -16.20 -28.09
C ARG A 75 -14.75 -16.32 -26.65
N GLY A 76 -15.43 -15.70 -25.68
CA GLY A 76 -14.99 -15.71 -24.28
C GLY A 76 -13.74 -14.86 -24.09
N VAL A 77 -12.71 -15.41 -23.46
CA VAL A 77 -11.42 -14.71 -23.27
C VAL A 77 -10.63 -14.74 -24.58
N ILE A 78 -10.33 -13.56 -25.13
CA ILE A 78 -9.61 -13.39 -26.41
C ILE A 78 -8.19 -12.87 -26.25
N TRP A 79 -7.82 -12.43 -25.04
CA TRP A 79 -6.45 -12.02 -24.73
C TRP A 79 -6.19 -12.23 -23.24
N GLU A 80 -4.96 -12.62 -22.90
CA GLU A 80 -4.53 -12.84 -21.53
C GLU A 80 -3.06 -12.45 -21.35
N TYR A 81 -2.73 -11.92 -20.17
CA TYR A 81 -1.36 -11.67 -19.76
C TYR A 81 -1.21 -11.92 -18.26
N GLU A 82 -0.35 -12.86 -17.87
CA GLU A 82 -0.02 -13.14 -16.47
C GLU A 82 0.98 -12.09 -15.96
N LEU A 83 0.70 -11.49 -14.79
CA LEU A 83 1.56 -10.45 -14.22
C LEU A 83 2.70 -11.09 -13.43
N TYR A 84 3.93 -10.71 -13.78
CA TYR A 84 5.12 -11.03 -13.00
C TYR A 84 5.29 -10.10 -11.80
N ASP A 85 6.16 -10.50 -10.87
CA ASP A 85 6.43 -9.71 -9.67
C ASP A 85 7.28 -8.48 -10.01
N GLY A 86 6.84 -7.30 -9.56
CA GLY A 86 7.54 -6.05 -9.89
C GLY A 86 7.17 -5.46 -11.25
N LEU A 87 6.12 -5.96 -11.93
CA LEU A 87 5.57 -5.32 -13.13
C LEU A 87 5.38 -3.81 -12.91
N GLU A 88 5.94 -3.02 -13.82
CA GLU A 88 5.71 -1.58 -13.85
C GLU A 88 4.52 -1.27 -14.75
N TYR A 89 3.52 -0.60 -14.17
CA TYR A 89 2.25 -0.31 -14.82
C TYR A 89 2.01 1.20 -14.79
N PHE A 90 2.10 1.82 -15.96
CA PHE A 90 2.18 3.27 -16.13
C PHE A 90 0.85 3.85 -16.59
N PRO A 91 0.25 4.81 -15.88
CA PRO A 91 -0.95 5.51 -16.33
C PRO A 91 -0.56 6.74 -17.16
N ASP A 92 0.08 6.52 -18.32
CA ASP A 92 0.65 7.58 -19.16
C ASP A 92 -0.35 8.70 -19.50
N ARG A 93 -1.63 8.34 -19.64
CA ARG A 93 -2.75 9.30 -19.74
C ARG A 93 -3.92 8.84 -18.88
N ALA A 94 -4.90 9.72 -18.68
CA ALA A 94 -6.07 9.44 -17.85
C ALA A 94 -6.89 8.21 -18.31
N PHE A 95 -6.88 7.89 -19.60
CA PHE A 95 -7.56 6.75 -20.21
C PHE A 95 -6.60 5.76 -20.88
N PHE A 96 -5.30 6.03 -20.89
CA PHE A 96 -4.30 5.19 -21.57
C PHE A 96 -3.24 4.75 -20.58
N HIS A 97 -3.15 3.45 -20.38
CA HIS A 97 -2.13 2.85 -19.53
C HIS A 97 -1.22 1.94 -20.35
N SER A 98 0.04 1.83 -19.95
CA SER A 98 1.02 0.99 -20.61
C SER A 98 1.82 0.15 -19.63
N PHE A 99 2.40 -0.94 -20.12
CA PHE A 99 3.40 -1.73 -19.41
C PHE A 99 4.30 -2.46 -20.42
N ALA A 100 5.49 -2.82 -19.97
CA ALA A 100 6.40 -3.66 -20.73
C ALA A 100 5.96 -5.12 -20.64
N ALA A 101 5.64 -5.73 -21.78
CA ALA A 101 5.52 -7.18 -21.89
C ALA A 101 6.83 -7.76 -22.45
N ASP A 102 6.86 -9.07 -22.69
CA ASP A 102 8.09 -9.79 -23.07
C ASP A 102 8.59 -9.39 -24.46
N GLU A 103 7.68 -9.15 -25.41
CA GLU A 103 8.02 -8.89 -26.81
C GLU A 103 7.91 -7.41 -27.20
N CYS A 104 7.00 -6.66 -26.59
CA CYS A 104 6.76 -5.25 -26.90
C CYS A 104 6.03 -4.53 -25.76
N MET A 105 5.88 -3.21 -25.89
CA MET A 105 5.01 -2.45 -24.99
C MET A 105 3.54 -2.73 -25.31
N VAL A 106 2.75 -2.95 -24.27
CA VAL A 106 1.31 -3.16 -24.36
C VAL A 106 0.59 -1.97 -23.76
N GLY A 107 -0.42 -1.49 -24.46
CA GLY A 107 -1.23 -0.33 -24.09
C GLY A 107 -2.70 -0.70 -23.95
N PHE A 108 -3.34 -0.20 -22.90
CA PHE A 108 -4.78 -0.29 -22.69
C PHE A 108 -5.41 1.09 -22.84
N VAL A 109 -6.37 1.22 -23.76
CA VAL A 109 -7.24 2.39 -23.89
C VAL A 109 -8.59 2.06 -23.26
N PHE A 110 -8.97 2.78 -22.21
CA PHE A 110 -10.23 2.61 -21.49
C PHE A 110 -11.34 3.52 -22.04
N ALA A 111 -12.59 3.08 -21.93
CA ALA A 111 -13.75 3.89 -22.32
C ALA A 111 -14.06 5.02 -21.33
N ASP A 112 -13.67 4.87 -20.06
CA ASP A 112 -13.88 5.86 -19.00
C ASP A 112 -12.62 6.01 -18.12
N GLU A 113 -12.23 7.26 -17.86
CA GLU A 113 -11.01 7.60 -17.10
C GLU A 113 -11.08 7.21 -15.62
N ARG A 114 -12.28 7.16 -15.04
CA ARG A 114 -12.47 6.80 -13.63
C ARG A 114 -12.29 5.30 -13.45
N GLU A 115 -12.76 4.51 -14.42
CA GLU A 115 -12.53 3.07 -14.45
C GLU A 115 -11.05 2.74 -14.68
N ALA A 116 -10.39 3.45 -15.60
CA ALA A 116 -8.94 3.37 -15.78
C ALA A 116 -8.22 3.60 -14.45
N ARG A 117 -8.44 4.76 -13.81
CA ARG A 117 -7.84 5.10 -12.52
C ARG A 117 -8.11 4.06 -11.43
N THR A 118 -9.32 3.49 -11.39
CA THR A 118 -9.69 2.47 -10.41
C THR A 118 -8.93 1.16 -10.65
N LEU A 119 -8.79 0.74 -11.90
CA LEU A 119 -7.99 -0.42 -12.28
C LEU A 119 -6.52 -0.20 -11.91
N TRP A 120 -5.93 0.95 -12.26
CA TRP A 120 -4.55 1.29 -11.91
C TRP A 120 -4.30 1.19 -10.41
N LYS A 121 -5.16 1.80 -9.59
CA LYS A 121 -5.08 1.72 -8.12
C LYS A 121 -5.07 0.27 -7.62
N LYS A 122 -5.87 -0.61 -8.22
CA LYS A 122 -5.95 -2.03 -7.82
C LYS A 122 -4.71 -2.81 -8.22
N VAL A 123 -4.09 -2.48 -9.35
CA VAL A 123 -2.84 -3.10 -9.81
C VAL A 123 -1.69 -2.67 -8.88
N ILE A 124 -1.54 -1.38 -8.59
CA ILE A 124 -0.43 -0.88 -7.75
C ILE A 124 -0.59 -1.22 -6.26
N ALA A 125 -1.82 -1.29 -5.72
CA ALA A 125 -2.03 -1.63 -4.30
C ALA A 125 -1.52 -3.04 -3.95
N LYS A 126 -1.22 -3.87 -4.95
CA LYS A 126 -0.53 -5.14 -4.76
C LYS A 126 0.97 -5.00 -4.59
N LYS A 127 1.62 -4.02 -5.21
CA LYS A 127 3.06 -3.75 -5.07
C LYS A 127 3.43 -3.51 -3.60
N ASP A 128 2.65 -2.69 -2.91
CA ASP A 128 2.89 -2.36 -1.50
C ASP A 128 2.62 -3.52 -0.52
N SER A 129 1.86 -4.53 -0.95
CA SER A 129 1.57 -5.71 -0.12
C SER A 129 2.67 -6.79 -0.18
N LYS A 130 3.61 -6.70 -1.12
CA LYS A 130 4.71 -7.65 -1.32
C LYS A 130 6.10 -7.08 -1.08
N SER A 131 6.25 -5.77 -0.88
CA SER A 131 7.50 -5.18 -0.35
C SER A 131 7.66 -5.56 1.13
N SER A 132 8.24 -6.75 1.34
CA SER A 132 8.89 -7.27 2.54
C SER A 132 9.01 -6.31 3.74
N LYS A 133 8.09 -6.46 4.72
CA LYS A 133 8.52 -6.53 6.12
C LYS A 133 8.93 -7.97 6.40
N PRO A 134 10.11 -8.25 6.99
CA PRO A 134 10.51 -9.61 7.29
C PRO A 134 9.54 -10.19 8.31
N ALA A 135 8.98 -11.35 7.99
CA ALA A 135 8.15 -12.12 8.90
C ALA A 135 8.99 -12.53 10.12
N SER A 136 8.72 -11.92 11.27
CA SER A 136 9.15 -12.47 12.54
C SER A 136 8.26 -13.67 12.86
N GLU A 137 8.89 -14.84 12.93
CA GLU A 137 8.28 -16.08 13.37
C GLU A 137 7.53 -15.89 14.69
N LYS A 138 6.22 -16.11 14.68
CA LYS A 138 5.46 -16.37 15.90
C LYS A 138 4.81 -17.76 15.82
N LYS A 139 5.49 -18.65 16.53
CA LYS A 139 5.09 -19.94 17.11
C LYS A 139 3.65 -20.38 16.87
N LYS A 140 3.53 -21.59 16.30
CA LYS A 140 2.40 -22.51 16.38
C LYS A 140 1.77 -22.51 17.79
N LYS A 141 0.47 -22.26 17.88
CA LYS A 141 -0.40 -22.88 18.89
C LYS A 141 -1.57 -23.56 18.18
N SER A 142 -1.65 -24.85 18.40
CA SER A 142 -2.70 -25.76 17.97
C SER A 142 -4.03 -25.45 18.66
N SER A 143 -5.13 -25.36 17.91
CA SER A 143 -6.40 -25.96 18.30
C SER A 143 -7.35 -26.11 17.10
N LYS A 144 -8.11 -27.19 17.17
CA LYS A 144 -9.06 -27.74 16.19
C LYS A 144 -10.14 -26.74 15.74
N GLY A 145 -10.42 -26.78 14.44
CA GLY A 145 -11.74 -26.86 13.81
C GLY A 145 -12.92 -26.08 14.42
N GLY A 146 -13.38 -25.07 13.69
CA GLY A 146 -14.72 -24.47 13.85
C GLY A 146 -14.88 -23.27 12.93
N LYS A 147 -15.92 -23.28 12.08
CA LYS A 147 -16.26 -22.21 11.14
C LYS A 147 -16.51 -20.90 11.92
N ILE A 148 -15.78 -19.83 11.57
CA ILE A 148 -15.96 -18.51 12.17
C ILE A 148 -17.22 -17.87 11.55
N ASP A 149 -18.24 -17.65 12.37
CA ASP A 149 -19.47 -16.93 11.99
C ASP A 149 -19.32 -15.43 12.33
N LYS A 150 -19.94 -14.56 11.53
CA LYS A 150 -19.92 -13.08 11.66
C LYS A 150 -20.48 -12.59 13.00
N SER A 151 -21.22 -13.42 13.73
CA SER A 151 -21.67 -13.14 15.10
C SER A 151 -20.56 -13.21 16.14
N MET A 152 -19.36 -13.72 15.81
CA MET A 152 -18.22 -13.82 16.73
C MET A 152 -17.26 -12.63 16.67
N ILE A 153 -17.46 -11.67 15.76
CA ILE A 153 -16.71 -10.41 15.73
C ILE A 153 -17.55 -9.36 16.45
N SER A 154 -17.41 -9.27 17.78
CA SER A 154 -17.97 -8.14 18.52
C SER A 154 -17.23 -6.85 18.16
N GLY A 155 -17.90 -5.71 18.35
CA GLY A 155 -17.25 -4.40 18.26
C GLY A 155 -16.08 -4.29 19.24
N PRO A 156 -15.15 -3.35 19.02
CA PRO A 156 -14.00 -3.16 19.90
C PRO A 156 -14.45 -3.03 21.36
N ALA A 157 -13.76 -3.72 22.27
CA ALA A 157 -14.10 -3.71 23.69
C ALA A 157 -14.13 -2.25 24.19
N SER A 158 -15.21 -1.84 24.86
CA SER A 158 -15.34 -0.50 25.42
C SER A 158 -14.16 -0.24 26.37
N GLY A 159 -13.35 0.78 26.08
CA GLY A 159 -12.11 1.08 26.81
C GLY A 159 -10.82 0.48 26.23
N SER A 160 -10.87 -0.27 25.12
CA SER A 160 -9.66 -0.75 24.40
C SER A 160 -9.01 0.30 23.49
N PHE A 161 -9.49 1.56 23.54
CA PHE A 161 -8.88 2.67 22.82
C PHE A 161 -7.56 3.05 23.49
N VAL A 162 -6.47 2.53 22.95
CA VAL A 162 -5.12 2.92 23.35
C VAL A 162 -4.82 4.26 22.69
N HIS A 163 -4.62 5.29 23.50
CA HIS A 163 -4.12 6.57 23.01
C HIS A 163 -2.69 6.34 22.50
N VAL A 164 -2.53 6.34 21.19
CA VAL A 164 -1.21 6.27 20.56
C VAL A 164 -0.45 7.54 20.94
N ALA A 165 0.78 7.36 21.41
CA ALA A 165 1.67 8.43 21.80
C ALA A 165 1.80 9.47 20.67
N HIS A 166 1.42 10.73 20.93
CA HIS A 166 1.46 11.80 19.95
C HIS A 166 2.53 12.82 20.33
N MET A 167 3.45 13.08 19.40
CA MET A 167 4.44 14.15 19.49
C MET A 167 4.22 15.10 18.33
N GLY A 168 4.01 16.37 18.62
CA GLY A 168 3.78 17.40 17.62
C GLY A 168 4.39 18.72 18.05
N TYR A 169 4.70 19.56 17.06
CA TYR A 169 5.14 20.93 17.28
C TYR A 169 3.94 21.86 17.12
N ASP A 170 3.70 22.69 18.13
CA ASP A 170 2.69 23.75 18.12
C ASP A 170 3.42 25.11 18.14
N GLU A 171 2.90 26.11 17.43
CA GLU A 171 3.57 27.40 17.23
C GLU A 171 3.59 28.23 18.53
N ASP A 172 2.57 28.06 19.39
CA ASP A 172 2.42 28.78 20.66
C ASP A 172 3.00 28.03 21.88
N GLN A 173 3.01 26.69 21.83
CA GLN A 173 3.38 25.83 22.97
C GLN A 173 4.70 25.08 22.76
N GLY A 174 5.29 25.15 21.56
CA GLY A 174 6.49 24.42 21.19
C GLY A 174 6.24 22.91 21.06
N PHE A 175 7.22 22.12 21.47
CA PHE A 175 7.16 20.66 21.30
C PHE A 175 6.26 20.02 22.38
N THR A 176 5.14 19.43 21.98
CA THR A 176 4.19 18.75 22.89
C THR A 176 4.29 17.24 22.74
N SER A 177 4.47 16.53 23.86
CA SER A 177 4.52 15.05 23.90
C SER A 177 3.45 14.51 24.85
N LYS A 178 2.33 14.02 24.30
CA LYS A 178 1.31 13.32 25.09
C LYS A 178 1.55 11.81 25.00
N GLY A 179 1.92 11.20 26.13
CA GLY A 179 2.11 9.76 26.26
C GLY A 179 3.47 9.22 25.79
N VAL A 180 4.48 10.09 25.61
CA VAL A 180 5.85 9.69 25.23
C VAL A 180 6.77 9.75 26.45
N ASP A 181 7.70 8.78 26.54
CA ASP A 181 8.73 8.69 27.58
C ASP A 181 9.50 10.02 27.75
N PRO A 182 9.68 10.55 28.98
CA PRO A 182 10.40 11.80 29.24
C PRO A 182 11.81 11.89 28.64
N SER A 183 12.47 10.76 28.38
CA SER A 183 13.77 10.71 27.70
C SER A 183 13.76 11.30 26.28
N TRP A 184 12.63 11.24 25.58
CA TRP A 184 12.47 11.82 24.25
C TRP A 184 12.49 13.34 24.26
N THR A 185 11.85 13.97 25.24
CA THR A 185 11.83 15.42 25.36
C THR A 185 13.24 15.97 25.63
N ALA A 186 14.02 15.25 26.44
CA ALA A 186 15.41 15.60 26.72
C ALA A 186 16.30 15.50 25.47
N PHE A 187 16.11 14.47 24.65
CA PHE A 187 16.86 14.30 23.40
C PHE A 187 16.56 15.39 22.38
N LEU A 188 15.28 15.77 22.22
CA LEU A 188 14.90 16.84 21.30
C LEU A 188 15.42 18.21 21.76
N GLY A 189 15.42 18.47 23.08
CA GLY A 189 16.08 19.66 23.64
C GLY A 189 17.59 19.66 23.42
N GLN A 190 18.24 18.49 23.42
CA GLN A 190 19.66 18.38 23.08
C GLN A 190 19.93 18.71 21.60
N LEU A 191 19.06 18.27 20.68
CA LEU A 191 19.16 18.61 19.26
C LEU A 191 19.00 20.13 19.03
N GLU A 192 18.06 20.76 19.74
CA GLU A 192 17.91 22.22 19.72
C GLU A 192 19.19 22.92 20.21
N ASN A 193 19.76 22.48 21.35
CA ASN A 193 21.00 23.04 21.88
C ASN A 193 22.22 22.80 20.97
N SER A 194 22.16 21.78 20.10
CA SER A 194 23.20 21.52 19.09
C SER A 194 23.07 22.40 17.84
N GLY A 195 22.09 23.31 17.81
CA GLY A 195 21.87 24.26 16.72
C GLY A 195 20.95 23.75 15.61
N ILE A 196 20.22 22.66 15.84
CA ILE A 196 19.23 22.17 14.87
C ILE A 196 17.92 22.91 15.10
N ASP A 197 17.45 23.58 14.04
CA ASP A 197 16.23 24.37 14.08
C ASP A 197 15.00 23.52 14.37
N LYS A 198 14.10 24.07 15.20
CA LYS A 198 12.84 23.44 15.63
C LYS A 198 11.96 23.01 14.45
N LYS A 199 11.98 23.78 13.37
CA LYS A 199 11.23 23.49 12.14
C LYS A 199 11.76 22.24 11.42
N ILE A 200 13.08 22.07 11.41
CA ILE A 200 13.74 20.88 10.82
C ILE A 200 13.42 19.65 11.66
N ILE A 201 13.48 19.77 12.99
CA ILE A 201 13.10 18.69 13.91
C ILE A 201 11.65 18.26 13.71
N ALA A 202 10.74 19.21 13.46
CA ALA A 202 9.33 18.93 13.20
C ALA A 202 9.10 18.23 11.84
N GLN A 203 9.79 18.65 10.78
CA GLN A 203 9.70 18.04 9.46
C GLN A 203 10.28 16.62 9.43
N GLU A 204 11.42 16.43 10.10
CA GLU A 204 12.15 15.15 10.12
C GLU A 204 11.81 14.29 11.34
N ILE A 205 10.69 14.58 12.03
CA ILE A 205 10.33 13.91 13.28
C ILE A 205 10.18 12.39 13.12
N ASP A 206 9.71 11.93 11.96
CA ASP A 206 9.53 10.50 11.69
C ASP A 206 10.87 9.81 11.40
N PHE A 207 11.82 10.51 10.78
CA PHE A 207 13.20 10.05 10.65
C PHE A 207 13.87 9.94 12.02
N ILE A 208 13.71 10.95 12.88
CA ILE A 208 14.28 10.95 14.24
C ILE A 208 13.68 9.81 15.08
N LYS A 209 12.36 9.56 14.98
CA LYS A 209 11.67 8.40 15.59
C LYS A 209 12.31 7.08 15.19
N ASP A 210 12.54 6.88 13.91
CA ASP A 210 13.11 5.64 13.41
C ASP A 210 14.60 5.52 13.73
N PHE A 211 15.34 6.64 13.75
CA PHE A 211 16.74 6.68 14.15
C PHE A 211 16.92 6.24 15.61
N VAL A 212 16.16 6.80 16.55
CA VAL A 212 16.25 6.45 17.99
C VAL A 212 15.76 5.03 18.26
N ARG A 213 14.78 4.51 17.49
CA ARG A 213 14.36 3.09 17.60
C ARG A 213 15.43 2.12 17.14
N LYS A 214 16.17 2.47 16.08
CA LYS A 214 17.26 1.64 15.52
C LYS A 214 18.56 1.80 16.30
N HIS A 215 18.79 2.98 16.87
CA HIS A 215 19.92 3.33 17.70
C HIS A 215 19.42 3.88 19.03
N PRO A 216 18.85 3.03 19.91
CA PRO A 216 18.56 3.45 21.28
C PRO A 216 19.90 3.82 21.91
N GLN A 217 20.13 5.12 22.14
CA GLN A 217 21.30 5.55 22.88
C GLN A 217 21.29 4.83 24.23
N GLN A 218 22.43 4.21 24.58
CA GLN A 218 22.73 3.93 25.97
C GLN A 218 22.57 5.25 26.72
N ALA A 219 21.73 5.25 27.76
CA ALA A 219 21.50 6.41 28.60
C ALA A 219 22.85 7.09 28.91
N PRO A 220 22.94 8.43 28.86
CA PRO A 220 24.15 9.11 29.28
C PRO A 220 24.50 8.62 30.67
N GLN A 221 25.68 8.02 30.84
CA GLN A 221 26.26 7.82 32.16
C GLN A 221 26.25 9.19 32.82
N LYS A 222 25.45 9.34 33.88
CA LYS A 222 25.62 10.45 34.81
C LYS A 222 27.09 10.44 35.19
N GLU A 223 27.84 11.47 34.83
CA GLU A 223 29.11 11.72 35.50
C GLU A 223 28.82 11.72 37.01
N PRO A 224 29.59 10.96 37.81
CA PRO A 224 29.42 10.99 39.25
C PRO A 224 29.66 12.42 39.72
N LYS A 225 28.61 13.05 40.28
CA LYS A 225 28.77 14.31 41.02
C LYS A 225 29.88 14.08 42.05
N LYS A 226 31.00 14.78 41.90
CA LYS A 226 32.03 14.84 42.94
C LYS A 226 31.33 15.23 44.26
N PRO A 227 31.53 14.49 45.36
CA PRO A 227 30.93 14.84 46.64
C PRO A 227 31.44 16.22 47.06
N LYS A 228 30.53 17.08 47.54
CA LYS A 228 30.90 18.34 48.18
C LYS A 228 31.82 18.02 49.38
N PRO A 229 32.87 18.83 49.64
CA PRO A 229 33.72 18.61 50.82
C PRO A 229 32.86 18.73 52.10
N PRO A 230 33.16 17.93 53.14
CA PRO A 230 32.39 17.97 54.38
C PRO A 230 32.54 19.36 55.05
N PRO A 231 31.50 19.82 55.77
CA PRO A 231 31.57 21.08 56.49
C PRO A 231 32.63 21.00 57.60
N PRO A 232 33.28 22.13 57.93
CA PRO A 232 34.28 22.17 58.99
C PRO A 232 33.65 21.83 60.36
N PRO A 233 34.41 21.16 61.25
CA PRO A 233 33.91 20.77 62.56
C PRO A 233 33.59 22.01 63.40
N SER A 234 32.39 22.03 63.98
CA SER A 234 31.95 23.01 64.96
C SER A 234 32.80 22.91 66.23
N ARG A 235 33.38 24.04 66.65
CA ARG A 235 34.01 24.22 67.96
C ARG A 235 33.01 24.82 68.95
#